data_AF-A0A1M7DL30-F1
#
_entry.id   AF-A0A1M7DL30-F1
#
_cell.length_a   1.000
_cell.length_b   1.000
_cell.length_c   1.000
_cell.angle_alpha   90.00
_cell.angle_beta   90.00
_cell.angle_gamma   90.00
#
_symmetry.space_group_name_H-M   'P 1'
#
loop_
_entity.id
_entity.type
_entity.pdbx_description
1 polymer ?
#
loop_
_entity_poly.entity_id
_entity_poly.type
_entity_poly.pdbx_seq_one_letter_code
_entity_poly.pdbx_strand_id
1 'polypeptide(L)'
;MKLTVHDHALIHALHYLISAPWDEREGHIDMVLSILRDVLPGVSRGNPALAPMVALSEQMLSVRGDIACLYPNIRHACHAWHRLRLAAAWEHINEGSR
;
A
#
# COMPACT_ATOMS: atom_id res chain seq x y z
N MET A 1 -5.93 7.84 14.06
CA MET A 1 -6.99 7.79 13.02
C MET A 1 -7.28 6.33 12.69
N LYS A 2 -8.55 5.92 12.66
CA LYS A 2 -8.93 4.54 12.34
C LYS A 2 -8.91 4.36 10.82
N LEU A 3 -8.29 3.29 10.34
CA LEU A 3 -8.30 2.94 8.92
C LEU A 3 -9.67 2.40 8.50
N THR A 4 -10.09 2.71 7.27
CA THR A 4 -11.26 2.10 6.64
C THR A 4 -10.90 0.76 6.00
N VAL A 5 -11.90 -0.03 5.62
CA VAL A 5 -11.69 -1.29 4.88
C VAL A 5 -10.98 -1.04 3.54
N HIS A 6 -11.29 0.06 2.85
CA HIS A 6 -10.62 0.44 1.60
C HIS A 6 -9.14 0.77 1.84
N ASP A 7 -8.81 1.47 2.93
CA ASP A 7 -7.42 1.76 3.28
C ASP A 7 -6.63 0.48 3.55
N HIS A 8 -7.24 -0.46 4.29
CA HIS A 8 -6.65 -1.78 4.52
C HIS A 8 -6.42 -2.52 3.21
N ALA A 9 -7.43 -2.59 2.34
CA ALA A 9 -7.31 -3.28 1.07
C ALA A 9 -6.22 -2.68 0.17
N LEU A 10 -6.10 -1.35 0.09
CA LEU A 10 -5.01 -0.66 -0.60
C LEU A 10 -3.63 -1.10 -0.05
N ILE A 11 -3.43 -0.99 1.26
CA ILE A 11 -2.16 -1.33 1.91
C ILE A 11 -1.79 -2.80 1.63
N HIS A 12 -2.76 -3.71 1.80
CA HIS A 12 -2.54 -5.14 1.61
C HIS A 12 -2.29 -5.51 0.15
N ALA A 13 -3.01 -4.93 -0.80
CA ALA A 13 -2.81 -5.20 -2.22
C ALA A 13 -1.40 -4.78 -2.68
N LEU A 14 -0.95 -3.58 -2.28
CA LEU A 14 0.40 -3.10 -2.59
C LEU A 14 1.48 -3.91 -1.88
N HIS A 15 1.27 -4.26 -0.61
CA HIS A 15 2.22 -5.09 0.13
C HIS A 15 2.33 -6.49 -0.46
N TYR A 16 1.21 -7.10 -0.85
CA TYR A 16 1.19 -8.40 -1.50
C TYR A 16 2.00 -8.38 -2.80
N LEU A 17 1.79 -7.37 -3.65
CA LEU A 17 2.51 -7.22 -4.91
C LEU A 17 4.04 -7.18 -4.74
N ILE A 18 4.55 -6.45 -3.73
CA ILE A 18 6.00 -6.32 -3.51
C ILE A 18 6.62 -7.50 -2.76
N SER A 19 5.80 -8.29 -2.07
CA SER A 19 6.21 -9.44 -1.27
C SER A 19 6.15 -10.75 -2.07
N ALA A 20 5.37 -10.81 -3.15
CA ALA A 20 5.29 -11.98 -4.01
C ALA A 20 6.67 -12.34 -4.61
N PRO A 21 7.01 -13.65 -4.69
CA PRO A 21 8.13 -14.15 -5.48
C PRO A 21 8.10 -13.62 -6.91
N TRP A 22 9.26 -13.38 -7.51
CA TRP A 22 9.37 -12.69 -8.80
C TRP A 22 8.71 -13.48 -9.95
N ASP A 23 8.68 -14.80 -9.83
CA ASP A 23 8.10 -15.79 -10.75
C ASP A 23 6.57 -15.90 -10.65
N GLU A 24 5.95 -15.42 -9.56
CA GLU A 24 4.49 -15.43 -9.38
C GLU A 24 3.85 -14.06 -9.66
N ARG A 25 4.66 -12.99 -9.78
CA ARG A 25 4.16 -11.60 -9.86
C ARG A 25 3.25 -11.33 -11.05
N GLU A 26 3.55 -11.85 -12.23
CA GLU A 26 2.77 -11.55 -13.44
C GLU A 26 1.30 -11.96 -13.29
N GLY A 27 1.04 -13.16 -12.74
CA GLY A 27 -0.34 -13.62 -12.48
C GLY A 27 -1.06 -12.85 -11.36
N HIS A 28 -0.32 -12.18 -10.48
CA HIS A 28 -0.87 -11.42 -9.36
C HIS A 28 -1.12 -9.95 -9.67
N ILE A 29 -0.47 -9.39 -10.71
CA ILE A 29 -0.65 -7.99 -11.12
C ILE A 29 -2.10 -7.73 -11.51
N ASP A 30 -2.71 -8.57 -12.34
CA ASP A 30 -4.09 -8.35 -12.81
C ASP A 30 -5.10 -8.34 -11.65
N MET A 31 -4.92 -9.25 -10.69
CA MET A 31 -5.71 -9.29 -9.47
C MET A 31 -5.53 -8.00 -8.65
N VAL A 32 -4.28 -7.58 -8.43
CA VAL A 32 -3.98 -6.35 -7.68
C VAL A 32 -4.56 -5.13 -8.39
N LEU A 33 -4.41 -5.01 -9.70
CA LEU A 33 -5.00 -3.91 -10.47
C LEU A 33 -6.52 -3.91 -10.39
N SER A 34 -7.18 -5.08 -10.40
CA SER A 34 -8.62 -5.19 -10.18
C SER A 34 -9.02 -4.65 -8.80
N ILE A 35 -8.34 -5.10 -7.74
CA ILE A 35 -8.59 -4.62 -6.37
C ILE A 35 -8.39 -3.11 -6.30
N LEU A 36 -7.32 -2.57 -6.88
CA LEU A 36 -7.02 -1.15 -6.85
C LEU A 36 -8.13 -0.30 -7.50
N ARG A 37 -8.72 -0.76 -8.62
CA ARG A 37 -9.85 -0.06 -9.26
C ARG A 37 -11.07 0.04 -8.34
N ASP A 38 -11.36 -1.02 -7.61
CA ASP A 38 -12.53 -1.10 -6.72
C ASP A 38 -12.31 -0.29 -5.43
N VAL A 39 -11.09 -0.29 -4.88
CA VAL A 39 -10.83 0.29 -3.55
C VAL A 39 -10.47 1.76 -3.58
N LEU A 40 -9.77 2.24 -4.61
CA LEU A 40 -9.26 3.62 -4.67
C LEU A 40 -10.32 4.71 -4.48
N PRO A 41 -11.55 4.58 -5.01
CA PRO A 41 -12.60 5.57 -4.77
C PRO A 41 -12.97 5.74 -3.29
N GLY A 42 -12.79 4.70 -2.47
CA GLY A 42 -13.14 4.66 -1.06
C GLY A 42 -11.98 4.91 -0.09
N VAL A 43 -10.75 5.10 -0.57
CA VAL A 43 -9.56 5.33 0.27
C VAL A 43 -9.60 6.74 0.89
N SER A 44 -9.18 6.82 2.15
CA SER A 44 -9.11 8.05 2.95
C SER A 44 -8.00 8.99 2.44
N ARG A 45 -8.30 9.81 1.43
CA ARG A 45 -7.35 10.80 0.85
C ARG A 45 -6.87 11.87 1.83
N GLY A 46 -7.59 12.08 2.93
CA GLY A 46 -7.17 12.97 4.02
C GLY A 46 -6.03 12.41 4.89
N ASN A 47 -5.63 11.14 4.69
CA ASN A 47 -4.52 10.54 5.43
C ASN A 47 -3.18 10.80 4.71
N PRO A 48 -2.31 11.69 5.21
CA PRO A 48 -1.04 12.00 4.54
C PRO A 48 -0.12 10.78 4.46
N ALA A 49 -0.24 9.83 5.38
CA ALA A 49 0.57 8.61 5.37
C ALA A 49 0.14 7.61 4.28
N LEU A 50 -1.07 7.74 3.70
CA LEU A 50 -1.51 6.94 2.55
C LEU A 50 -1.28 7.64 1.21
N ALA A 51 -1.03 8.96 1.19
CA ALA A 51 -0.90 9.72 -0.04
C ALA A 51 0.11 9.14 -1.05
N PRO A 52 1.31 8.65 -0.65
CA PRO A 52 2.23 8.02 -1.59
C PRO A 52 1.68 6.74 -2.22
N MET A 53 0.95 5.93 -1.44
CA MET A 53 0.33 4.69 -1.92
C MET A 53 -0.79 4.98 -2.91
N VAL A 54 -1.65 5.97 -2.60
CA VAL A 54 -2.72 6.41 -3.49
C VAL A 54 -2.17 6.87 -4.83
N ALA A 55 -1.16 7.76 -4.81
CA ALA A 55 -0.54 8.27 -6.03
C ALA A 55 0.09 7.16 -6.90
N LEU A 56 0.79 6.22 -6.27
CA LEU A 56 1.40 5.09 -6.98
C LEU A 56 0.35 4.14 -7.55
N SER A 57 -0.76 3.89 -6.83
CA SER A 57 -1.86 3.08 -7.35
C SER A 57 -2.58 3.73 -8.51
N GLU A 58 -2.81 5.05 -8.46
CA GLU A 58 -3.34 5.81 -9.60
C GLU A 58 -2.39 5.73 -10.81
N GLN A 59 -1.07 5.81 -10.57
CA GLN A 59 -0.08 5.65 -11.61
C GLN A 59 -0.10 4.23 -12.21
N MET A 60 -0.16 3.19 -11.38
CA MET A 60 -0.27 1.79 -11.85
C MET A 60 -1.49 1.59 -12.76
N LEU A 61 -2.64 2.19 -12.43
CA LEU A 61 -3.86 2.08 -13.22
C LEU A 61 -3.82 2.88 -14.54
N SER A 62 -2.93 3.86 -14.66
CA SER A 62 -2.79 4.71 -15.85
C SER A 62 -1.71 4.25 -16.82
N VAL A 63 -0.72 3.47 -16.35
CA VAL A 63 0.34 2.92 -17.21
C VAL A 63 -0.25 1.89 -18.17
N ARG A 64 0.11 2.01 -19.45
CA ARG A 64 -0.14 0.97 -20.46
C ARG A 64 1.14 0.15 -20.62
N GLY A 65 1.14 -1.09 -20.16
CA GLY A 65 2.27 -2.01 -20.25
C GLY A 65 2.90 -2.34 -18.91
N ASP A 66 4.20 -2.63 -18.91
CA ASP A 66 4.92 -3.08 -17.72
C ASP A 66 5.01 -1.98 -16.64
N ILE A 67 4.62 -2.34 -15.42
CA ILE A 67 4.65 -1.49 -14.22
C ILE A 67 5.86 -1.76 -13.32
N ALA A 68 6.79 -2.63 -13.73
CA ALA A 68 7.94 -3.02 -12.93
C ALA A 68 8.81 -1.85 -12.45
N CYS A 69 8.87 -0.77 -13.23
CA CYS A 69 9.58 0.46 -12.85
C CYS A 69 9.00 1.14 -11.60
N LEU A 70 7.74 0.85 -11.24
CA LEU A 70 7.07 1.39 -10.06
C LEU A 70 7.35 0.58 -8.79
N TYR A 71 7.81 -0.67 -8.90
CA TYR A 71 8.00 -1.57 -7.76
C TYR A 71 8.95 -1.02 -6.68
N PRO A 72 10.08 -0.38 -7.00
CA PRO A 72 10.93 0.23 -5.96
C PRO A 72 10.18 1.30 -5.16
N ASN A 73 9.37 2.12 -5.82
CA ASN A 73 8.60 3.19 -5.18
C ASN A 73 7.44 2.62 -4.33
N ILE A 74 6.75 1.58 -4.82
CA ILE A 74 5.70 0.88 -4.06
C ILE A 74 6.31 0.23 -2.82
N ARG A 75 7.48 -0.42 -2.96
CA ARG A 75 8.22 -1.01 -1.83
C ARG A 75 8.58 0.06 -0.81
N HIS A 76 9.10 1.20 -1.26
CA HIS A 76 9.45 2.31 -0.39
C HIS A 76 8.22 2.83 0.38
N ALA A 77 7.10 3.08 -0.31
CA ALA A 77 5.87 3.56 0.31
C ALA A 77 5.33 2.57 1.36
N CYS A 78 5.30 1.27 1.04
CA CYS A 78 4.92 0.22 1.99
C CYS A 78 5.83 0.18 3.22
N HIS A 79 7.14 0.25 3.03
CA HIS A 79 8.08 0.26 4.16
C HIS A 79 7.93 1.54 5.00
N ALA A 80 7.71 2.69 4.38
CA ALA A 80 7.48 3.95 5.11
C ALA A 80 6.24 3.87 5.99
N TRP A 81 5.13 3.36 5.45
CA TRP A 81 3.90 3.10 6.20
C TRP A 81 4.14 2.15 7.38
N HIS A 82 4.75 0.99 7.13
CA HIS A 82 5.03 0.01 8.19
C HIS A 82 5.96 0.54 9.27
N ARG A 83 6.98 1.33 8.93
CA ARG A 83 7.86 1.99 9.91
C ARG A 83 7.08 2.93 10.81
N LEU A 84 6.20 3.77 10.26
CA LEU A 84 5.36 4.67 11.06
C LEU A 84 4.43 3.90 11.99
N ARG A 85 3.82 2.82 11.50
CA ARG A 85 2.94 1.96 12.31
C ARG A 85 3.70 1.24 13.42
N LEU A 86 4.90 0.76 13.15
CA LEU A 86 5.76 0.11 14.14
C LEU A 86 6.20 1.12 15.21
N ALA A 87 6.61 2.32 14.82
CA ALA A 87 6.98 3.39 15.75
C ALA A 87 5.82 3.74 16.68
N ALA A 88 4.62 3.98 16.13
CA ALA A 88 3.43 4.27 16.93
C ALA A 88 3.03 3.12 17.87
N ALA A 89 3.18 1.86 17.43
CA ALA A 89 2.94 0.70 18.28
C ALA A 89 3.96 0.61 19.43
N TRP A 90 5.23 0.90 19.14
CA TRP A 90 6.30 0.92 20.14
C TRP A 90 6.12 2.03 21.18
N GLU A 91 5.72 3.24 20.75
CA GLU A 91 5.36 4.34 21.65
C GLU A 91 4.23 3.92 22.59
N HIS A 92 3.17 3.30 22.05
CA HIS A 92 2.03 2.85 22.86
C HIS A 92 2.43 1.81 23.93
N ILE A 93 3.33 0.88 23.59
CA ILE A 93 3.85 -0.11 24.54
C ILE A 93 4.63 0.58 25.69
N ASN A 94 5.46 1.56 25.36
CA ASN A 94 6.29 2.25 26.35
C ASN A 94 5.51 3.26 27.20
N GLU A 95 4.49 3.90 26.64
CA GLU A 95 3.59 4.80 27.38
C GLU A 95 2.67 4.02 28.31
N GLY A 96 2.17 2.85 27.89
CA GLY A 96 1.38 1.95 28.74
C GLY A 96 2.18 1.21 29.82
N SER A 97 3.51 1.35 29.82
CA SER A 97 4.43 0.76 30.81
C SER A 97 4.91 1.77 31.87
N ARG A 98 4.44 3.03 31.82
CA ARG A 98 4.68 4.08 32.82
C ARG A 98 3.45 4.31 33.69
#